data_AF-A0ABC9XJR2-F1
#
_entry.id   AF-A0ABC9XJR2-F1
#
_cell.length_a   1.000
_cell.length_b   1.000
_cell.length_c   1.000
_cell.angle_alpha   90.00
_cell.angle_beta   90.00
_cell.angle_gamma   90.00
#
_symmetry.space_group_name_H-M   'P 1'
#
loop_
_entity.id
_entity.type
_entity.pdbx_description
1 polymer ?
#
loop_
_entity_poly.entity_id
_entity_poly.type
_entity_poly.pdbx_seq_one_letter_code
_entity_poly.pdbx_strand_id
1 'polypeptide(L)'
;MWVRVDEVITLHCDVPFATPPNLPITWMFAKDLRTQDLALFEELQGSAEGPLSLTIQDPTPGTIACRLGVLSEPLVRKYFYLNGALVTQDMEKANDFFTSVFTGKISLQESQAQEIRGKV
;
A
#
# COMPACT_ATOMS: atom_id res chain seq x y z
N MET A 1 3.17 -2.02 -5.53
CA MET A 1 2.48 -1.80 -6.82
C MET A 1 1.79 -0.47 -6.69
N TRP A 2 1.97 0.44 -7.65
CA TRP A 2 1.19 1.67 -7.70
C TRP A 2 -0.10 1.37 -8.45
N VAL A 3 -1.23 1.78 -7.88
CA VAL A 3 -2.54 1.55 -8.50
C VAL A 3 -3.26 2.87 -8.61
N ARG A 4 -3.80 3.16 -9.79
CA ARG A 4 -4.63 4.35 -9.99
C ARG A 4 -6.04 4.09 -9.48
N VAL A 5 -6.66 5.15 -8.99
CA VAL A 5 -8.11 5.19 -8.80
C VAL A 5 -8.76 4.93 -10.18
N ASP A 6 -9.78 4.09 -10.24
CA ASP A 6 -10.47 3.63 -11.46
C ASP A 6 -9.74 2.55 -12.31
N GLU A 7 -8.65 1.96 -11.81
CA GLU A 7 -7.93 0.88 -12.49
C GLU A 7 -8.31 -0.51 -11.97
N VAL A 8 -8.75 -1.41 -12.84
CA VAL A 8 -9.00 -2.81 -12.48
C VAL A 8 -7.67 -3.55 -12.40
N ILE A 9 -7.38 -4.16 -11.24
CA ILE A 9 -6.18 -4.99 -11.06
C ILE A 9 -6.56 -6.47 -10.93
N THR A 10 -5.73 -7.34 -11.48
CA THR A 10 -5.82 -8.78 -11.28
C THR A 10 -4.55 -9.26 -10.57
N LEU A 11 -4.73 -9.89 -9.42
CA LEU A 11 -3.67 -10.43 -8.59
C LEU A 11 -3.69 -11.94 -8.68
N HIS A 12 -2.51 -12.55 -8.82
CA HIS A 12 -2.39 -14.01 -8.92
C HIS A 12 -1.59 -14.60 -7.75
N CYS A 13 -2.16 -15.60 -7.10
CA CYS A 13 -1.60 -16.32 -5.97
C CYS A 13 -0.86 -17.61 -6.37
N ASP A 14 -0.67 -17.84 -7.68
CA ASP A 14 0.06 -19.00 -8.20
C ASP A 14 1.53 -19.00 -7.77
N VAL A 15 2.09 -20.21 -7.73
CA VAL A 15 3.48 -20.47 -7.38
C VAL A 15 4.16 -21.28 -8.46
N PRO A 16 5.49 -21.10 -8.64
CA PRO A 16 6.24 -21.78 -9.70
C PRO A 16 6.57 -23.25 -9.40
N PHE A 17 5.81 -23.90 -8.51
CA PHE A 17 6.00 -25.30 -8.12
C PHE A 17 4.66 -26.02 -8.00
N ALA A 18 4.70 -27.36 -8.04
CA ALA A 18 3.50 -28.18 -7.97
C ALA A 18 2.80 -28.03 -6.62
N THR A 19 1.55 -27.57 -6.63
CA THR A 19 0.69 -27.53 -5.46
C THR A 19 -0.25 -28.74 -5.44
N PRO A 20 -0.50 -29.34 -4.26
CA PRO A 20 -1.57 -30.33 -4.10
C PRO A 20 -2.91 -29.82 -4.65
N PRO A 21 -3.74 -30.70 -5.25
CA PRO A 21 -5.09 -30.33 -5.64
C PRO A 21 -5.93 -30.02 -4.39
N ASN A 22 -6.96 -29.17 -4.55
CA ASN A 22 -7.97 -28.86 -3.53
C ASN A 22 -7.43 -28.11 -2.29
N LEU A 23 -6.35 -27.35 -2.44
CA LEU A 23 -5.93 -26.43 -1.38
C LEU A 23 -6.90 -25.24 -1.31
N PRO A 24 -7.47 -24.94 -0.13
CA PRO A 24 -8.30 -23.76 0.02
C PRO A 24 -7.48 -22.51 -0.22
N ILE A 25 -8.06 -21.54 -0.91
CA ILE A 25 -7.48 -20.20 -1.06
C ILE A 25 -8.29 -19.21 -0.25
N THR A 26 -7.57 -18.35 0.47
CA THR A 26 -8.16 -17.25 1.22
C THR A 26 -7.50 -15.94 0.80
N TRP A 27 -8.31 -15.03 0.28
CA TRP A 27 -7.93 -13.64 -0.01
C TRP A 27 -8.29 -12.75 1.17
N MET A 28 -7.37 -11.87 1.52
CA MET A 28 -7.44 -11.06 2.73
C MET A 28 -6.96 -9.65 2.41
N PHE A 29 -7.47 -8.64 3.11
CA PHE A 29 -7.08 -7.25 2.93
C PHE A 29 -6.89 -6.51 4.24
N ALA A 30 -5.79 -5.75 4.33
CA ALA A 30 -5.52 -4.80 5.39
C ALA A 30 -5.55 -3.39 4.76
N LYS A 31 -6.63 -2.67 5.01
CA LYS A 31 -6.87 -1.34 4.45
C LYS A 31 -5.88 -0.31 5.00
N ASP A 32 -5.34 0.53 4.13
CA ASP A 32 -4.44 1.65 4.43
C ASP A 32 -3.18 1.27 5.24
N LEU A 33 -2.88 -0.03 5.35
CA LEU A 33 -1.79 -0.56 6.14
C LEU A 33 -0.84 -1.39 5.28
N ARG A 34 0.46 -1.17 5.47
CA ARG A 34 1.51 -2.03 4.96
C ARG A 34 1.94 -3.01 6.04
N THR A 35 1.37 -4.22 6.02
CA THR A 35 1.61 -5.21 7.07
C THR A 35 1.68 -6.64 6.53
N GLN A 36 2.29 -7.54 7.30
CA GLN A 36 2.22 -8.98 7.10
C GLN A 36 1.53 -9.70 8.28
N ASP A 37 1.12 -8.94 9.30
CA ASP A 37 0.42 -9.46 10.47
C ASP A 37 -1.02 -9.83 10.10
N LEU A 38 -1.30 -11.13 10.06
CA LEU A 38 -2.57 -11.70 9.65
C LEU A 38 -3.74 -11.30 10.57
N ALA A 39 -3.48 -10.89 11.81
CA ALA A 39 -4.53 -10.45 12.73
C ALA A 39 -5.18 -9.12 12.31
N LEU A 40 -4.51 -8.36 11.44
CA LEU A 40 -4.97 -7.06 10.94
C LEU A 40 -5.70 -7.16 9.59
N PHE A 41 -5.80 -8.37 9.02
CA PHE A 41 -6.46 -8.54 7.74
C PHE A 41 -7.92 -8.97 7.92
N GLU A 42 -8.78 -8.40 7.10
CA GLU A 42 -10.16 -8.83 6.90
C GLU A 42 -10.22 -9.81 5.72
N GLU A 43 -11.04 -10.86 5.84
CA GLU A 43 -11.21 -11.83 4.76
C GLU A 43 -12.09 -11.22 3.64
N LEU A 44 -11.53 -11.12 2.43
CA LEU A 44 -12.26 -10.67 1.24
C LEU A 44 -13.05 -11.81 0.61
N GLN A 45 -12.41 -12.97 0.47
CA GLN A 45 -12.99 -14.14 -0.18
C GLN A 45 -12.25 -15.41 0.27
N GLY A 46 -12.94 -16.30 0.97
CA GLY A 46 -12.50 -17.67 1.23
C GLY A 46 -13.29 -18.67 0.39
N SER A 47 -12.61 -19.58 -0.31
CA SER A 47 -13.28 -20.69 -1.00
C SER A 47 -12.41 -21.95 -0.94
N ALA A 48 -13.07 -23.11 -0.81
CA ALA A 48 -12.45 -24.43 -0.87
C ALA A 48 -11.77 -24.70 -2.22
N GLU A 49 -12.28 -24.09 -3.29
CA GLU A 49 -11.77 -24.14 -4.67
C GLU A 49 -11.86 -22.74 -5.31
N GLY A 50 -11.39 -21.72 -4.58
CA GLY A 50 -11.40 -20.36 -5.09
C GLY A 50 -10.44 -20.16 -6.27
N PRO A 51 -10.71 -19.19 -7.16
CA PRO A 51 -9.78 -18.85 -8.21
C PRO A 51 -8.45 -18.40 -7.59
N LEU A 52 -7.33 -18.85 -8.17
CA LEU A 52 -5.98 -18.35 -7.86
C LEU A 52 -5.79 -16.87 -8.24
N SER A 53 -6.81 -16.26 -8.84
CA SER A 53 -6.82 -14.89 -9.32
C SER A 53 -7.91 -14.11 -8.60
N LEU A 54 -7.56 -12.91 -8.11
CA LEU A 54 -8.50 -11.95 -7.55
C LEU A 54 -8.52 -10.70 -8.43
N THR A 55 -9.69 -10.32 -8.90
CA THR A 55 -9.91 -9.08 -9.65
C THR A 55 -10.58 -8.06 -8.75
N ILE A 56 -9.97 -6.88 -8.61
CA ILE A 56 -10.47 -5.79 -7.77
C ILE A 56 -10.76 -4.58 -8.64
N GLN A 57 -11.95 -4.02 -8.46
CA GLN A 57 -12.34 -2.72 -8.99
C GLN A 57 -12.03 -1.66 -7.92
N ASP A 58 -11.55 -0.50 -8.36
CA ASP A 58 -11.21 0.66 -7.52
C ASP A 58 -10.31 0.32 -6.30
N PRO A 59 -9.06 -0.09 -6.55
CA PRO A 59 -8.22 -0.68 -5.52
C PRO A 59 -7.81 0.38 -4.50
N THR A 60 -8.24 0.17 -3.26
CA THR A 60 -7.86 1.06 -2.16
C THR A 60 -6.42 0.78 -1.71
N PRO A 61 -5.69 1.81 -1.22
CA PRO A 61 -4.36 1.63 -0.65
C PRO A 61 -4.38 0.63 0.51
N GLY A 62 -3.33 -0.17 0.65
CA GLY A 62 -3.23 -1.17 1.71
C GLY A 62 -2.42 -2.39 1.31
N THR A 63 -2.63 -3.49 2.03
CA THR A 63 -2.00 -4.79 1.72
C THR A 63 -3.07 -5.82 1.43
N ILE A 64 -2.99 -6.44 0.26
CA ILE A 64 -3.75 -7.65 -0.06
C ILE A 64 -2.85 -8.85 0.20
N ALA A 65 -3.37 -9.87 0.85
CA ALA A 65 -2.68 -11.13 1.02
C ALA A 65 -3.51 -12.28 0.46
N CYS A 66 -2.84 -13.28 -0.06
CA CYS A 66 -3.44 -14.56 -0.36
C CYS A 66 -2.75 -15.67 0.43
N ARG A 67 -3.54 -16.64 0.88
CA ARG A 67 -3.08 -17.84 1.58
C ARG A 67 -3.58 -19.07 0.83
N LEU A 68 -2.66 -19.97 0.48
CA LEU A 68 -3.00 -21.31 0.00
C LEU A 68 -2.78 -22.32 1.12
N GLY A 69 -3.80 -23.11 1.41
CA GLY A 69 -3.82 -24.07 2.50
C GLY A 69 -4.54 -23.56 3.75
N VAL A 70 -4.60 -24.43 4.75
CA VAL A 70 -5.31 -24.18 6.01
C VAL A 70 -4.55 -23.16 6.87
N LEU A 71 -5.26 -22.47 7.77
CA LEU A 71 -4.67 -21.43 8.62
C LEU A 71 -3.51 -21.96 9.48
N SER A 72 -3.61 -23.20 9.97
CA SER A 72 -2.61 -23.87 10.81
C SER A 72 -1.33 -24.24 10.05
N GLU A 73 -1.45 -24.59 8.77
CA GLU A 73 -0.37 -25.09 7.93
C GLU A 73 -0.53 -24.56 6.50
N PRO A 74 -0.22 -23.27 6.27
CA PRO A 74 -0.30 -22.69 4.95
C PRO A 74 0.92 -23.06 4.12
N LEU A 75 0.68 -23.48 2.89
CA LEU A 75 1.72 -23.78 1.92
C LEU A 75 2.32 -22.51 1.33
N VAL A 76 1.48 -21.51 1.06
CA VAL A 76 1.88 -20.26 0.42
C VAL A 76 1.22 -19.08 1.13
N ARG A 77 2.00 -18.02 1.34
CA ARG A 77 1.51 -16.70 1.70
C ARG A 77 2.17 -15.67 0.78
N LYS A 78 1.38 -14.90 0.05
CA LYS A 78 1.86 -13.83 -0.83
C LYS A 78 1.20 -12.52 -0.44
N TYR A 79 1.99 -11.45 -0.42
CA TYR A 79 1.55 -10.12 -0.02
C TYR A 79 1.74 -9.14 -1.16
N PHE A 80 0.70 -8.38 -1.46
CA PHE A 80 0.65 -7.35 -2.48
C PHE A 80 0.45 -6.01 -1.79
N TYR A 81 1.47 -5.17 -1.86
CA TYR A 81 1.42 -3.81 -1.32
C TYR A 81 0.84 -2.88 -2.38
N LEU A 82 -0.39 -2.44 -2.17
CA LEU A 82 -1.06 -1.45 -3.00
C LEU A 82 -0.77 -0.07 -2.44
N ASN A 83 0.00 0.71 -3.18
CA ASN A 83 0.17 2.12 -2.89
C ASN A 83 -0.89 2.89 -3.69
N GLY A 84 -1.59 3.80 -3.02
CA GLY A 84 -2.41 4.78 -3.73
C GLY A 84 -1.55 5.61 -4.66
N ALA A 85 -1.99 5.80 -5.90
CA ALA A 85 -1.50 6.93 -6.67
C ALA A 85 -1.79 8.21 -5.85
N LEU A 86 -0.78 9.07 -5.69
CA LEU A 86 -1.03 10.47 -5.39
C LEU A 86 -2.00 10.94 -6.47
N VAL A 87 -3.26 11.17 -6.12
CA VAL A 87 -4.18 11.84 -7.01
C VAL A 87 -3.53 13.19 -7.26
N THR A 88 -3.05 13.44 -8.48
CA THR A 88 -2.75 14.80 -8.95
C THR A 88 -4.08 15.53 -9.17
N GLN A 89 -4.96 15.52 -8.18
CA GLN A 89 -5.95 16.56 -7.98
C GLN A 89 -5.19 17.63 -7.19
N ASP A 90 -4.78 18.69 -7.90
CA ASP A 90 -3.93 19.79 -7.43
C ASP A 90 -2.40 19.58 -7.50
N MET A 91 -1.87 19.15 -8.65
CA MET A 91 -0.44 19.43 -8.98
C MET A 91 -0.16 20.93 -9.18
N GLU A 92 -1.16 21.81 -9.04
CA GLU A 92 -0.96 23.25 -8.86
C GLU A 92 -0.85 23.65 -7.38
N LYS A 93 -1.73 23.15 -6.47
CA LYS A 93 -1.67 23.56 -5.05
C LYS A 93 -0.55 22.87 -4.25
N ALA A 94 -0.14 21.67 -4.64
CA ALA A 94 0.95 20.97 -3.95
C ALA A 94 2.31 21.68 -4.17
N ASN A 95 2.53 22.29 -5.35
CA ASN A 95 3.74 23.07 -5.61
C ASN A 95 3.76 24.39 -4.85
N ASP A 96 2.61 25.07 -4.70
CA ASP A 96 2.51 26.30 -3.91
C ASP A 96 2.72 26.05 -2.41
N PHE A 97 2.20 24.94 -1.87
CA PHE A 97 2.42 24.59 -0.46
C PHE A 97 3.87 24.17 -0.20
N PHE A 98 4.47 23.34 -1.06
CA PHE A 98 5.88 22.98 -0.92
C PHE A 98 6.79 24.22 -1.08
N THR A 99 6.57 25.07 -2.07
CA THR A 99 7.39 26.28 -2.24
C THR A 99 7.23 27.23 -1.06
N SER A 100 6.01 27.43 -0.53
CA SER A 100 5.76 28.23 0.68
C SER A 100 6.47 27.70 1.92
N VAL A 101 6.40 26.39 2.18
CA VAL A 101 7.01 25.77 3.37
C VAL A 101 8.55 25.82 3.30
N PHE A 102 9.13 25.61 2.13
CA PHE A 102 10.58 25.65 1.96
C PHE A 102 11.12 27.09 1.91
N THR A 103 10.45 28.02 1.24
CA THR A 103 10.87 29.44 1.19
C THR A 103 10.67 30.12 2.55
N GLY A 104 9.58 29.81 3.27
CA GLY A 104 9.31 30.33 4.61
C GLY A 104 10.29 29.83 5.67
N LYS A 105 10.76 28.58 5.56
CA LYS A 105 11.79 28.05 6.47
C LYS A 105 13.19 28.57 6.17
N ILE A 106 13.54 28.81 4.90
CA ILE A 106 14.83 29.41 4.54
C ILE A 106 14.91 30.87 5.04
N SER A 107 13.83 31.65 4.87
CA SER A 107 13.82 33.06 5.29
C SER A 107 13.80 33.25 6.83
N LEU A 108 13.14 32.36 7.58
CA LEU A 108 13.22 32.35 9.05
C LEU A 108 14.61 31.94 9.57
N GLN A 109 15.33 31.05 8.87
CA GLN A 109 16.68 30.67 9.29
C GLN A 109 17.72 31.77 9.01
N GLU A 110 17.61 32.52 7.92
CA GLU A 110 18.52 33.64 7.64
C GLU A 110 18.30 34.83 8.60
N SER A 111 17.06 35.09 9.03
CA SER A 111 16.77 36.15 10.01
C SER A 111 17.34 35.87 11.41
N GLN A 112 17.43 34.58 11.81
CA GLN A 112 18.01 34.20 13.11
C GLN A 112 19.53 33.98 13.08
N ALA A 113 20.15 33.87 11.90
CA ALA A 113 21.60 33.74 11.78
C ALA A 113 22.34 35.09 11.86
N GLN A 114 21.63 36.22 11.77
CA GLN A 114 22.26 37.55 11.72
C GLN A 114 22.26 38.31 13.07
N GLU A 115 21.60 37.78 14.12
CA GLU A 115 21.55 38.39 15.46
C GLU A 115 22.58 37.81 16.45
N ILE A 116 23.69 37.24 15.96
CA ILE A 116 24.83 36.85 16.81
C ILE A 116 26.15 37.39 16.24
N ARG A 117 26.15 38.65 15.81
CA ARG A 117 27.39 39.37 15.49
C ARG A 117 27.25 40.87 15.79
N GLY A 118 26.99 41.18 17.06
CA GLY A 118 26.83 42.56 17.51
C GLY A 118 26.71 42.69 19.02
N LYS A 119 27.76 42.34 19.76
CA LYS A 119 28.01 42.86 21.11
C LYS A 119 29.53 42.86 21.35
N VAL A 120 30.14 44.00 21.00
CA VAL A 120 31.36 44.51 21.62
C VAL A 120 30.91 45.33 22.83
#